data_AF-A0A1Y1UPU8-F1
#
_entry.id   AF-A0A1Y1UPU8-F1
#
_cell.length_a   1.000
_cell.length_b   1.000
_cell.length_c   1.000
_cell.angle_alpha   90.00
_cell.angle_beta   90.00
_cell.angle_gamma   90.00
#
_symmetry.space_group_name_H-M   'P 1'
#
loop_
_entity.id
_entity.type
_entity.pdbx_description
1 polymer ?
#
loop_
_entity_poly.entity_id
_entity_poly.type
_entity_poly.pdbx_seq_one_letter_code
_entity_poly.pdbx_strand_id
1 'polypeptide(L)'
;MPPFQALTLLQHLRYPSTLSLLGLSRAFGSAAATPSNIECTRFLPRHPSPIAPRESPTPLVLIRARGLGLDESSEEREWTTWSAMFAEKGYTAVEIDISVSAKAEGGSAGASGPTGLSDPSTLPSMAKVLSGQIRLMAVPFPPIVIASGPSCLLAQTFVGDYPVSGLVMLDPPSDEAPKTLKDKSSWPMFNYEPKFPILVMADKDQVDTLGQRNRVAKAAEDGVSRGGKGVSIETMVDGIRGEKTRTEVERWMDRCGY
;
A
#
# COMPACT_ATOMS: atom_id res chain seq x y z
N MET A 1 -25.54 29.59 -33.42
CA MET A 1 -26.38 28.81 -34.35
C MET A 1 -25.60 28.69 -35.65
N PRO A 2 -25.17 27.48 -36.07
CA PRO A 2 -26.00 26.30 -36.36
C PRO A 2 -25.64 25.04 -35.52
N PRO A 3 -26.42 23.94 -35.61
CA PRO A 3 -26.35 22.81 -34.69
C PRO A 3 -25.40 21.70 -35.17
N PHE A 4 -24.62 21.13 -34.24
CA PHE A 4 -23.88 19.89 -34.44
C PHE A 4 -24.79 18.69 -34.19
N GLN A 5 -24.89 17.83 -35.21
CA GLN A 5 -25.71 16.62 -35.20
C GLN A 5 -25.02 15.50 -34.41
N ALA A 6 -25.82 14.82 -33.57
CA ALA A 6 -25.44 13.62 -32.83
C ALA A 6 -25.46 12.40 -33.76
N LEU A 7 -24.38 11.62 -33.74
CA LEU A 7 -24.29 10.30 -34.39
C LEU A 7 -24.42 9.22 -33.32
N THR A 8 -25.64 8.70 -33.21
CA THR A 8 -26.00 7.54 -32.40
C THR A 8 -25.62 6.28 -33.17
N LEU A 9 -24.67 5.48 -32.66
CA LEU A 9 -24.36 4.16 -33.22
C LEU A 9 -24.79 3.07 -32.23
N LEU A 10 -25.98 2.54 -32.50
CA LEU A 10 -26.58 1.36 -31.87
C LEU A 10 -26.02 0.12 -32.56
N GLN A 11 -25.28 -0.72 -31.84
CA GLN A 11 -24.99 -2.08 -32.29
C GLN A 11 -25.37 -3.08 -31.19
N HIS A 12 -26.54 -3.68 -31.42
CA HIS A 12 -26.98 -4.93 -30.83
C HIS A 12 -26.14 -6.08 -31.39
N LEU A 13 -25.53 -6.88 -30.52
CA LEU A 13 -25.23 -8.28 -30.83
C LEU A 13 -25.67 -9.18 -29.68
N ARG A 14 -26.44 -10.19 -30.09
CA ARG A 14 -27.13 -11.19 -29.27
C ARG A 14 -26.19 -12.34 -28.92
N TYR A 15 -26.47 -12.96 -27.76
CA TYR A 15 -25.93 -14.20 -27.19
C TYR A 15 -25.82 -15.38 -28.18
N PRO A 16 -25.00 -16.39 -27.86
CA PRO A 16 -25.62 -17.58 -27.25
C PRO A 16 -24.89 -18.13 -26.02
N SER A 17 -25.73 -18.59 -25.09
CA SER A 17 -25.41 -19.38 -23.90
C SER A 17 -25.00 -20.81 -24.28
N THR A 18 -23.90 -21.32 -23.72
CA THR A 18 -23.62 -22.75 -23.67
C THR A 18 -23.37 -23.17 -22.22
N LEU A 19 -24.34 -23.93 -21.69
CA LEU A 19 -24.23 -24.69 -20.45
C LEU A 19 -23.23 -25.84 -20.66
N SER A 20 -22.24 -25.96 -19.77
CA SER A 20 -21.49 -27.21 -19.55
C SER A 20 -21.68 -27.66 -18.12
N LEU A 21 -22.13 -28.90 -17.99
CA LEU A 21 -22.47 -29.62 -16.77
C LEU A 21 -21.54 -30.84 -16.72
N LEU A 22 -21.12 -31.21 -15.50
CA LEU A 22 -20.35 -32.40 -15.08
C LEU A 22 -18.83 -32.19 -14.90
N GLY A 23 -18.34 -32.48 -13.68
CA GLY A 23 -17.00 -33.01 -13.50
C GLY A 23 -16.32 -32.77 -12.15
N LEU A 24 -16.44 -33.76 -11.27
CA LEU A 24 -15.44 -34.23 -10.29
C LEU A 24 -15.15 -33.38 -9.03
N SER A 25 -15.78 -33.83 -7.94
CA SER A 25 -15.36 -33.65 -6.56
C SER A 25 -13.92 -34.14 -6.32
N ARG A 26 -13.01 -33.24 -5.96
CA ARG A 26 -11.79 -33.58 -5.20
C ARG A 26 -11.82 -32.83 -3.88
N ALA A 27 -12.04 -33.58 -2.81
CA ALA A 27 -11.81 -33.14 -1.45
C ALA A 27 -10.29 -32.98 -1.25
N PHE A 28 -9.83 -31.74 -1.20
CA PHE A 28 -8.56 -31.41 -0.59
C PHE A 28 -8.85 -30.86 0.81
N GLY A 29 -8.36 -31.57 1.83
CA GLY A 29 -8.36 -31.11 3.21
C GLY A 29 -7.54 -29.83 3.30
N SER A 30 -8.22 -28.70 3.43
CA SER A 30 -7.58 -27.48 3.89
C SER A 30 -7.56 -27.55 5.41
N ALA A 31 -6.36 -27.56 5.99
CA ALA A 31 -6.20 -27.16 7.38
C ALA A 31 -6.86 -25.77 7.49
N ALA A 32 -7.96 -25.69 8.24
CA ALA A 32 -8.60 -24.42 8.53
C ALA A 32 -7.67 -23.68 9.49
N ALA A 33 -6.80 -22.83 8.93
CA ALA A 33 -6.17 -21.78 9.71
C ALA A 33 -7.30 -20.98 10.36
N THR A 34 -7.26 -20.88 11.69
CA THR A 34 -8.19 -20.08 12.47
C THR A 34 -8.26 -18.69 11.84
N PRO A 35 -9.45 -18.15 11.50
CA PRO A 35 -9.51 -16.86 10.84
C PRO A 35 -9.00 -15.79 11.80
N SER A 36 -7.78 -15.33 11.57
CA SER A 36 -7.33 -14.04 12.09
C SER A 36 -8.37 -13.01 11.67
N ASN A 37 -8.95 -12.30 12.64
CA ASN A 37 -9.97 -11.30 12.35
C ASN A 37 -9.26 -10.05 11.81
N ILE A 38 -9.06 -10.02 10.50
CA ILE A 38 -8.44 -8.92 9.78
C ILE A 38 -9.56 -7.98 9.34
N GLU A 39 -9.49 -6.74 9.80
CA GLU A 39 -10.50 -5.74 9.51
C GLU A 39 -9.89 -4.39 9.20
N CYS A 40 -10.66 -3.57 8.48
CA CYS A 40 -10.34 -2.18 8.24
C CYS A 40 -10.86 -1.35 9.43
N THR A 41 -9.96 -0.86 10.29
CA THR A 41 -10.33 -0.11 11.49
C THR A 41 -10.49 1.39 11.25
N ARG A 42 -9.95 1.91 10.14
CA ARG A 42 -10.13 3.30 9.73
C ARG A 42 -10.20 3.37 8.23
N PHE A 43 -11.18 4.12 7.74
CA PHE A 43 -11.30 4.51 6.34
C PHE A 43 -11.71 5.98 6.31
N LEU A 44 -10.76 6.87 6.06
CA LEU A 44 -10.99 8.32 6.10
C LEU A 44 -10.66 8.94 4.74
N PRO A 45 -11.65 9.11 3.85
CA PRO A 45 -11.44 9.81 2.58
C PRO A 45 -11.42 11.33 2.77
N ARG A 46 -10.55 11.99 2.01
CA ARG A 46 -10.50 13.45 1.84
C ARG A 46 -10.59 13.78 0.37
N HIS A 47 -11.54 14.65 0.04
CA HIS A 47 -11.71 15.14 -1.31
C HIS A 47 -10.71 16.27 -1.60
N PRO A 48 -10.32 16.44 -2.87
CA PRO A 48 -9.54 17.59 -3.32
C PRO A 48 -10.18 18.90 -2.88
N SER A 49 -9.35 19.87 -2.48
CA SER A 49 -9.79 21.22 -2.19
C SER A 49 -10.32 21.89 -3.49
N PRO A 50 -11.47 22.58 -3.46
CA PRO A 50 -12.01 23.25 -4.64
C PRO A 50 -11.16 24.45 -5.11
N ILE A 51 -10.24 24.91 -4.25
CA ILE A 51 -9.28 25.97 -4.55
C ILE A 51 -7.88 25.43 -4.85
N ALA A 52 -7.73 24.11 -4.99
CA ALA A 52 -6.46 23.50 -5.34
C ALA A 52 -5.97 24.01 -6.71
N PRO A 53 -4.64 24.17 -6.90
CA PRO A 53 -4.09 24.67 -8.15
C PRO A 53 -4.28 23.70 -9.33
N ARG A 54 -4.58 22.44 -9.04
CA ARG A 54 -4.82 21.36 -10.00
C ARG A 54 -5.77 20.33 -9.38
N GLU A 55 -6.27 19.42 -10.19
CA GLU A 55 -6.99 18.24 -9.75
C GLU A 55 -6.27 17.02 -10.31
N SER A 56 -5.78 16.14 -9.43
CA SER A 56 -5.16 14.88 -9.87
C SER A 56 -6.22 13.78 -9.93
N PRO A 57 -6.35 13.06 -11.07
CA PRO A 57 -7.26 11.93 -11.18
C PRO A 57 -6.78 10.71 -10.38
N THR A 58 -5.49 10.69 -9.99
CA THR A 58 -4.86 9.56 -9.31
C THR A 58 -5.04 9.70 -7.79
N PRO A 59 -5.71 8.74 -7.12
CA PRO A 59 -5.91 8.84 -5.69
C PRO A 59 -4.65 8.47 -4.92
N LEU A 60 -4.42 9.12 -3.77
CA LEU A 60 -3.39 8.77 -2.81
C LEU A 60 -3.99 7.91 -1.71
N VAL A 61 -3.39 6.75 -1.44
CA VAL A 61 -3.83 5.83 -0.39
C VAL A 61 -2.72 5.73 0.65
N LEU A 62 -2.95 6.32 1.83
CA LEU A 62 -2.03 6.32 2.95
C LEU A 62 -2.40 5.16 3.88
N ILE A 63 -1.58 4.12 3.90
CA ILE A 63 -1.91 2.88 4.59
C ILE A 63 -1.22 2.79 5.94
N ARG A 64 -1.89 2.13 6.89
CA ARG A 64 -1.31 1.72 8.16
C ARG A 64 -1.68 0.26 8.45
N ALA A 65 -0.68 -0.54 8.79
CA ALA A 65 -0.82 -1.95 9.12
C ALA A 65 -0.56 -2.14 10.60
N ARG A 66 -1.63 -2.31 11.38
CA ARG A 66 -1.56 -2.46 12.83
C ARG A 66 -1.49 -3.92 13.25
N GLY A 67 -0.81 -4.16 14.36
CA GLY A 67 -0.71 -5.50 14.93
C GLY A 67 0.19 -6.39 14.09
N LEU A 68 1.25 -5.85 13.48
CA LEU A 68 2.32 -6.66 12.88
C LEU A 68 3.35 -7.14 13.92
N GLY A 69 3.32 -6.58 15.14
CA GLY A 69 4.22 -6.95 16.23
C GLY A 69 5.70 -6.65 15.97
N LEU A 70 5.98 -5.89 14.91
CA LEU A 70 7.24 -5.18 14.70
C LEU A 70 7.19 -3.96 15.59
N ASP A 71 8.20 -3.75 16.44
CA ASP A 71 8.27 -2.67 17.45
C ASP A 71 7.44 -1.46 17.00
N GLU A 72 6.20 -1.41 17.47
CA GLU A 72 5.33 -0.26 17.33
C GLU A 72 5.87 0.72 18.37
N SER A 73 7.11 1.21 18.19
CA SER A 73 7.55 2.42 18.85
C SER A 73 6.44 3.40 18.53
N SER A 74 5.72 3.82 19.58
CA SER A 74 4.38 4.41 19.70
C SER A 74 4.02 5.57 18.73
N GLU A 75 4.43 5.46 17.49
CA GLU A 75 4.73 6.53 16.55
C GLU A 75 4.38 6.17 15.08
N GLU A 76 3.65 5.07 14.80
CA GLU A 76 2.81 4.97 13.59
C GLU A 76 1.66 6.00 13.69
N ARG A 77 2.06 7.27 13.62
CA ARG A 77 1.26 8.47 13.84
C ARG A 77 0.30 8.70 12.67
N GLU A 78 -0.72 9.49 12.92
CA GLU A 78 -1.84 9.65 12.02
C GLU A 78 -1.44 10.28 10.68
N TRP A 79 -1.95 9.73 9.58
CA TRP A 79 -1.80 10.27 8.23
C TRP A 79 -2.55 11.59 8.00
N THR A 80 -3.29 12.09 9.00
CA THR A 80 -4.12 13.30 8.99
C THR A 80 -3.43 14.51 8.35
N THR A 81 -2.18 14.81 8.71
CA THR A 81 -1.47 15.99 8.18
C THR A 81 -1.02 15.78 6.73
N TRP A 82 -0.63 14.56 6.37
CA TRP A 82 -0.24 14.20 4.99
C TRP A 82 -1.46 14.27 4.07
N SER A 83 -2.55 13.61 4.46
CA SER A 83 -3.78 13.55 3.68
C SER A 83 -4.43 14.93 3.52
N ALA A 84 -4.42 15.77 4.55
CA ALA A 84 -4.91 17.14 4.46
C ALA A 84 -4.06 18.00 3.51
N MET A 85 -2.74 17.92 3.61
CA MET A 85 -1.85 18.66 2.71
C MET A 85 -2.06 18.25 1.25
N PHE A 86 -2.13 16.96 0.94
CA PHE A 86 -2.36 16.52 -0.44
C PHE A 86 -3.75 16.87 -0.97
N ALA A 87 -4.77 16.87 -0.12
CA ALA A 87 -6.10 17.36 -0.50
C ALA A 87 -6.06 18.83 -0.95
N GLU A 88 -5.32 19.69 -0.24
CA GLU A 88 -5.10 21.09 -0.64
C GLU A 88 -4.30 21.23 -1.94
N LYS A 89 -3.51 20.22 -2.30
CA LYS A 89 -2.78 20.17 -3.58
C LYS A 89 -3.58 19.56 -4.74
N GLY A 90 -4.82 19.13 -4.49
CA GLY A 90 -5.72 18.66 -5.55
C GLY A 90 -5.85 17.15 -5.65
N TYR A 91 -5.36 16.40 -4.67
CA TYR A 91 -5.45 14.95 -4.67
C TYR A 91 -6.67 14.46 -3.87
N THR A 92 -7.30 13.39 -4.33
CA THR A 92 -8.14 12.58 -3.45
C THR A 92 -7.20 11.77 -2.55
N ALA A 93 -7.22 12.01 -1.24
CA ALA A 93 -6.35 11.33 -0.28
C ALA A 93 -7.18 10.47 0.67
N VAL A 94 -6.84 9.20 0.82
CA VAL A 94 -7.60 8.26 1.66
C VAL A 94 -6.66 7.60 2.66
N GLU A 95 -7.02 7.69 3.94
CA GLU A 95 -6.31 6.99 5.01
C GLU A 95 -6.99 5.65 5.27
N ILE A 96 -6.22 4.56 5.26
CA ILE A 96 -6.74 3.21 5.49
C ILE A 96 -5.90 2.52 6.57
N ASP A 97 -6.53 2.16 7.68
CA ASP A 97 -5.91 1.30 8.70
C ASP A 97 -6.44 -0.13 8.56
N ILE A 98 -5.54 -1.08 8.38
CA ILE A 98 -5.84 -2.52 8.45
C ILE A 98 -5.21 -3.07 9.71
N SER A 99 -5.98 -3.77 10.53
CA SER A 99 -5.51 -4.35 11.78
C SER A 99 -5.83 -5.83 11.87
N VAL A 100 -4.94 -6.59 12.51
CA VAL A 100 -5.19 -7.96 12.92
C VAL A 100 -5.70 -7.95 14.36
N SER A 101 -6.97 -8.27 14.58
CA SER A 101 -7.51 -8.44 15.92
C SER A 101 -7.11 -9.82 16.46
N ALA A 102 -6.30 -9.82 17.53
CA ALA A 102 -6.06 -11.04 18.29
C ALA A 102 -7.38 -11.42 18.97
N LYS A 103 -8.04 -12.45 18.44
CA LYS A 103 -9.24 -12.99 19.07
C LYS A 103 -8.85 -13.47 20.47
N ALA A 104 -9.33 -12.78 21.50
CA ALA A 104 -9.15 -13.19 22.88
C ALA A 104 -9.82 -14.56 23.07
N GLU A 105 -9.05 -15.64 22.94
CA GLU A 105 -9.46 -16.93 23.44
C GLU A 105 -9.62 -16.77 24.96
N GLY A 106 -10.85 -16.95 25.44
CA GLY A 106 -11.21 -16.68 26.82
C GLY A 106 -10.35 -17.50 27.79
N GLY A 107 -9.76 -16.82 28.76
CA GLY A 107 -9.21 -17.45 29.96
C GLY A 107 -7.73 -17.18 30.24
N SER A 108 -7.36 -15.94 30.51
CA SER A 108 -6.65 -15.56 31.74
C SER A 108 -6.31 -14.07 31.70
N ALA A 109 -6.78 -13.33 32.70
CA ALA A 109 -6.28 -12.02 33.04
C ALA A 109 -4.84 -12.17 33.56
N GLY A 110 -3.90 -12.36 32.64
CA GLY A 110 -2.47 -12.31 32.87
C GLY A 110 -1.90 -11.40 31.79
N ALA A 111 -1.34 -10.26 32.21
CA ALA A 111 -0.74 -9.26 31.36
C ALA A 111 0.20 -9.88 30.32
N SER A 112 -0.30 -10.07 29.10
CA SER A 112 0.50 -10.42 27.93
C SER A 112 0.94 -9.10 27.32
N GLY A 113 2.21 -8.76 27.52
CA GLY A 113 2.85 -7.70 26.77
C GLY A 113 2.77 -7.97 25.26
N PRO A 114 3.04 -6.97 24.42
CA PRO A 114 3.06 -7.11 22.97
C PRO A 114 4.33 -7.88 22.55
N THR A 115 4.38 -9.19 22.80
CA THR A 115 5.54 -10.04 22.51
C THR A 115 5.14 -11.17 21.57
N GLY A 116 4.83 -10.78 20.35
CA GLY A 116 4.73 -11.68 19.21
C GLY A 116 4.60 -10.88 17.94
N LEU A 117 5.60 -10.95 17.06
CA LEU A 117 5.43 -10.62 15.65
C LEU A 117 4.21 -11.39 15.16
N SER A 118 3.20 -10.69 14.65
CA SER A 118 2.09 -11.37 14.01
C SER A 118 2.63 -12.15 12.83
N ASP A 119 2.06 -13.33 12.63
CA ASP A 119 2.50 -14.23 11.58
C ASP A 119 2.49 -13.48 10.23
N PRO A 120 3.65 -13.32 9.56
CA PRO A 120 3.73 -12.66 8.25
C PRO A 120 2.82 -13.31 7.19
N SER A 121 2.35 -14.55 7.43
CA SER A 121 1.31 -15.20 6.63
C SER A 121 -0.03 -14.42 6.56
N THR A 122 -0.25 -13.44 7.46
CA THR A 122 -1.44 -12.60 7.48
C THR A 122 -1.42 -11.48 6.43
N LEU A 123 -0.25 -11.08 5.92
CA LEU A 123 -0.09 -9.97 4.98
C LEU A 123 -0.92 -10.12 3.68
N PRO A 124 -0.98 -11.28 3.01
CA PRO A 124 -1.82 -11.46 1.81
C PRO A 124 -3.31 -11.25 2.11
N SER A 125 -3.77 -11.67 3.29
CA SER A 125 -5.17 -11.48 3.70
C SER A 125 -5.44 -10.01 4.02
N MET A 126 -4.50 -9.30 4.63
CA MET A 126 -4.58 -7.83 4.82
C MET A 126 -4.61 -7.09 3.48
N ALA A 127 -3.76 -7.47 2.53
CA ALA A 127 -3.73 -6.88 1.18
C ALA A 127 -5.07 -7.06 0.45
N LYS A 128 -5.71 -8.23 0.62
CA LYS A 128 -7.05 -8.49 0.08
C LYS A 128 -8.12 -7.59 0.68
N VAL A 129 -8.10 -7.38 2.00
CA VAL A 129 -9.02 -6.44 2.67
C VAL A 129 -8.77 -5.01 2.19
N LEU A 130 -7.51 -4.58 2.11
CA LEU A 130 -7.11 -3.27 1.60
C LEU A 130 -7.61 -3.04 0.16
N SER A 131 -7.47 -4.03 -0.72
CA SER A 131 -7.98 -3.97 -2.10
C SER A 131 -9.50 -3.81 -2.15
N GLY A 132 -10.21 -4.50 -1.26
CA GLY A 132 -11.66 -4.33 -1.09
C GLY A 132 -12.02 -2.87 -0.77
N GLN A 133 -11.31 -2.25 0.18
CA GLN A 133 -11.56 -0.86 0.58
C GLN A 133 -11.24 0.14 -0.53
N ILE A 134 -10.12 -0.03 -1.23
CA ILE A 134 -9.74 0.86 -2.34
C ILE A 134 -10.77 0.79 -3.47
N ARG A 135 -11.31 -0.40 -3.77
CA ARG A 135 -12.37 -0.55 -4.79
C ARG A 135 -13.66 0.18 -4.45
N LEU A 136 -13.98 0.34 -3.16
CA LEU A 136 -15.17 1.08 -2.71
C LEU A 136 -15.06 2.59 -2.96
N MET A 137 -13.86 3.12 -3.23
CA MET A 137 -13.67 4.53 -3.58
C MET A 137 -14.25 4.89 -4.96
N ALA A 138 -14.57 3.89 -5.80
CA ALA A 138 -15.10 4.09 -7.16
C ALA A 138 -14.24 5.00 -8.07
N VAL A 139 -12.93 5.11 -7.80
CA VAL A 139 -11.98 5.86 -8.64
C VAL A 139 -11.40 4.92 -9.72
N PRO A 140 -11.46 5.27 -11.01
CA PRO A 140 -11.05 4.36 -12.09
C PRO A 140 -9.53 4.30 -12.31
N PHE A 141 -8.75 5.12 -11.60
CA PHE A 141 -7.30 5.20 -11.72
C PHE A 141 -6.61 4.40 -10.62
N PRO A 142 -5.56 3.61 -10.93
CA PRO A 142 -4.77 2.91 -9.92
C PRO A 142 -4.17 3.90 -8.91
N PRO A 143 -4.17 3.61 -7.59
CA PRO A 143 -3.72 4.56 -6.59
C PRO A 143 -2.20 4.72 -6.56
N ILE A 144 -1.72 5.80 -5.96
CA ILE A 144 -0.37 5.88 -5.39
C ILE A 144 -0.47 5.45 -3.92
N VAL A 145 0.25 4.39 -3.54
CA VAL A 145 0.25 3.88 -2.17
C VAL A 145 1.39 4.52 -1.39
N ILE A 146 1.09 5.06 -0.20
CA ILE A 146 2.07 5.66 0.70
C ILE A 146 2.05 4.88 2.01
N ALA A 147 3.21 4.41 2.44
CA ALA A 147 3.38 3.69 3.70
C ALA A 147 4.66 4.13 4.42
N SER A 148 4.70 3.92 5.73
CA SER A 148 5.90 4.17 6.54
C SER A 148 6.24 2.98 7.41
N GLY A 149 7.52 2.74 7.68
CA GLY A 149 7.95 1.74 8.65
C GLY A 149 7.40 0.35 8.33
N PRO A 150 6.97 -0.43 9.34
CA PRO A 150 6.38 -1.75 9.18
C PRO A 150 5.23 -1.83 8.16
N SER A 151 4.42 -0.76 8.03
CA SER A 151 3.33 -0.70 7.04
C SER A 151 3.82 -0.85 5.60
N CYS A 152 5.10 -0.62 5.31
CA CYS A 152 5.68 -0.87 4.00
C CYS A 152 5.63 -2.36 3.62
N LEU A 153 5.60 -3.30 4.57
CA LEU A 153 5.45 -4.72 4.26
C LEU A 153 4.07 -5.01 3.65
N LEU A 154 3.03 -4.39 4.19
CA LEU A 154 1.68 -4.47 3.63
C LEU A 154 1.60 -3.79 2.27
N ALA A 155 2.22 -2.62 2.11
CA ALA A 155 2.26 -1.91 0.83
C ALA A 155 2.90 -2.76 -0.26
N GLN A 156 4.07 -3.33 0.05
CA GLN A 156 4.81 -4.17 -0.89
C GLN A 156 4.07 -5.48 -1.20
N THR A 157 3.37 -6.06 -0.23
CA THR A 157 2.49 -7.22 -0.47
C THR A 157 1.34 -6.84 -1.40
N PHE A 158 0.72 -5.69 -1.16
CA PHE A 158 -0.39 -5.19 -1.97
C PHE A 158 0.00 -4.95 -3.43
N VAL A 159 1.13 -4.28 -3.69
CA VAL A 159 1.57 -4.02 -5.08
C VAL A 159 1.99 -5.29 -5.84
N GLY A 160 2.25 -6.39 -5.13
CA GLY A 160 2.52 -7.69 -5.74
C GLY A 160 1.30 -8.27 -6.47
N ASP A 161 0.11 -8.03 -5.93
CA ASP A 161 -1.15 -8.61 -6.41
C ASP A 161 -2.11 -7.60 -7.05
N TYR A 162 -1.91 -6.31 -6.81
CA TYR A 162 -2.83 -5.25 -7.22
C TYR A 162 -2.12 -4.11 -7.97
N PRO A 163 -2.74 -3.57 -9.04
CA PRO A 163 -2.13 -2.49 -9.80
C PRO A 163 -2.07 -1.20 -8.99
N VAL A 164 -0.94 -0.51 -9.07
CA VAL A 164 -0.72 0.83 -8.53
C VAL A 164 -0.10 1.73 -9.59
N SER A 165 -0.36 3.03 -9.47
CA SER A 165 0.32 4.04 -10.27
C SER A 165 1.72 4.27 -9.74
N GLY A 166 1.89 4.33 -8.42
CA GLY A 166 3.18 4.50 -7.76
C GLY A 166 3.18 3.96 -6.33
N LEU A 167 4.38 3.82 -5.75
CA LEU A 167 4.58 3.40 -4.37
C LEU A 167 5.57 4.32 -3.67
N VAL A 168 5.21 4.83 -2.50
CA VAL A 168 6.08 5.63 -1.63
C VAL A 168 6.29 4.87 -0.33
N MET A 169 7.56 4.58 -0.01
CA MET A 169 7.96 3.90 1.22
C MET A 169 8.84 4.84 2.05
N LEU A 170 8.39 5.17 3.25
CA LEU A 170 9.12 6.02 4.19
C LEU A 170 9.72 5.14 5.29
N ASP A 171 11.04 5.10 5.39
CA ASP A 171 11.77 4.25 6.33
C ASP A 171 11.32 2.77 6.26
N PRO A 172 11.42 2.10 5.09
CA PRO A 172 11.01 0.71 4.99
C PRO A 172 11.90 -0.20 5.84
N PRO A 173 11.36 -1.28 6.43
CA PRO A 173 12.15 -2.26 7.14
C PRO A 173 13.11 -2.99 6.19
N SER A 174 14.11 -3.65 6.78
CA SER A 174 15.02 -4.52 6.03
C SER A 174 14.29 -5.75 5.49
N ASP A 175 14.77 -6.26 4.35
CA ASP A 175 14.33 -7.54 3.78
C ASP A 175 14.78 -8.74 4.63
N GLU A 176 15.76 -8.56 5.50
CA GLU A 176 16.15 -9.58 6.45
C GLU A 176 15.14 -9.66 7.60
N ALA A 177 14.69 -10.88 7.89
CA ALA A 177 13.84 -11.14 9.03
C ALA A 177 14.48 -10.60 10.32
N PRO A 178 13.73 -9.88 11.18
CA PRO A 178 14.25 -9.37 12.43
C PRO A 178 14.76 -10.54 13.27
N LYS A 179 15.84 -10.32 14.03
CA LYS A 179 16.48 -11.37 14.85
C LYS A 179 15.54 -11.99 15.89
N THR A 180 14.47 -11.27 16.23
CA THR A 180 13.42 -11.68 17.16
C THR A 180 12.43 -12.68 16.56
N LEU A 181 12.39 -12.84 15.24
CA LEU A 181 11.50 -13.80 14.57
C LEU A 181 12.11 -15.21 14.65
N LYS A 182 11.37 -16.13 15.27
CA LYS A 182 11.78 -17.53 15.44
C LYS A 182 11.90 -18.28 14.12
N ASP A 183 10.98 -18.00 13.20
CA ASP A 183 10.97 -18.60 11.86
C ASP A 183 11.25 -17.53 10.81
N LYS A 184 12.48 -17.47 10.32
CA LYS A 184 12.87 -16.52 9.29
C LYS A 184 12.29 -16.85 7.92
N SER A 185 11.89 -18.10 7.68
CA SER A 185 11.39 -18.54 6.38
C SER A 185 10.02 -17.97 6.05
N SER A 186 9.28 -17.52 7.07
CA SER A 186 7.98 -16.89 6.91
C SER A 186 8.06 -15.40 6.60
N TRP A 187 9.23 -14.77 6.72
CA TRP A 187 9.38 -13.34 6.45
C TRP A 187 9.04 -13.03 4.99
N PRO A 188 8.19 -12.01 4.72
CA PRO A 188 7.71 -11.74 3.39
C PRO A 188 8.86 -11.40 2.45
N MET A 189 9.04 -12.25 1.44
CA MET A 189 9.93 -11.95 0.31
C MET A 189 9.10 -11.38 -0.83
N PHE A 190 9.40 -10.15 -1.19
CA PHE A 190 8.74 -9.47 -2.29
C PHE A 190 9.23 -10.04 -3.63
N ASN A 191 8.32 -10.32 -4.54
CA ASN A 191 8.60 -10.97 -5.83
C ASN A 191 8.22 -10.12 -7.06
N TYR A 192 7.60 -8.94 -6.86
CA TYR A 192 7.26 -8.05 -7.96
C TYR A 192 8.52 -7.41 -8.59
N GLU A 193 8.42 -7.05 -9.86
CA GLU A 193 9.45 -6.29 -10.56
C GLU A 193 9.18 -4.79 -10.42
N PRO A 194 10.16 -3.96 -10.01
CA PRO A 194 9.98 -2.52 -9.79
C PRO A 194 9.95 -1.74 -11.11
N LYS A 195 9.00 -2.08 -12.00
CA LYS A 195 8.83 -1.49 -13.35
C LYS A 195 7.89 -0.28 -13.38
N PHE A 196 7.48 0.21 -12.22
CA PHE A 196 6.63 1.38 -12.02
C PHE A 196 7.32 2.39 -11.09
N PRO A 197 6.86 3.64 -11.00
CA PRO A 197 7.46 4.62 -10.11
C PRO A 197 7.43 4.20 -8.63
N ILE A 198 8.60 4.13 -8.01
CA ILE A 198 8.76 3.84 -6.59
C ILE A 198 9.67 4.91 -5.97
N LEU A 199 9.23 5.51 -4.86
CA LEU A 199 10.06 6.37 -4.02
C LEU A 199 10.36 5.65 -2.71
N VAL A 200 11.64 5.55 -2.39
CA VAL A 200 12.13 5.09 -1.09
C VAL A 200 12.80 6.26 -0.40
N MET A 201 12.28 6.64 0.77
CA MET A 201 12.89 7.66 1.61
C MET A 201 13.39 7.04 2.90
N ALA A 202 14.60 7.39 3.34
CA ALA A 202 15.13 6.98 4.65
C ALA A 202 15.94 8.11 5.28
N ASP A 203 16.29 7.95 6.55
CA ASP A 203 17.19 8.88 7.22
C ASP A 203 18.58 8.86 6.56
N LYS A 204 19.30 9.98 6.65
CA LYS A 204 20.59 10.17 5.98
C LYS A 204 21.57 9.03 6.25
N ASP A 205 21.63 8.58 7.50
CA ASP A 205 22.55 7.52 7.92
C ASP A 205 22.14 6.13 7.39
N GLN A 206 20.87 5.95 7.04
CA GLN A 206 20.33 4.70 6.54
C GLN A 206 20.41 4.60 5.01
N VAL A 207 20.29 5.73 4.29
CA VAL A 207 20.26 5.77 2.82
C VAL A 207 21.46 5.04 2.20
N ASP A 208 22.66 5.24 2.76
CA ASP A 208 23.89 4.58 2.28
C ASP A 208 23.86 3.06 2.46
N THR A 209 23.09 2.56 3.43
CA THR A 209 22.95 1.14 3.74
C THR A 209 21.71 0.49 3.13
N LEU A 210 20.76 1.28 2.60
CA LEU A 210 19.49 0.77 2.07
C LEU A 210 19.71 -0.24 0.94
N GLY A 211 20.59 0.05 -0.01
CA GLY A 211 20.86 -0.84 -1.15
C GLY A 211 21.40 -2.21 -0.76
N GLN A 212 22.02 -2.33 0.42
CA GLN A 212 22.52 -3.60 0.96
C GLN A 212 21.44 -4.40 1.68
N ARG A 213 20.41 -3.73 2.21
CA ARG A 213 19.44 -4.32 3.15
C ARG A 213 18.04 -4.47 2.58
N ASN A 214 17.78 -3.86 1.43
CA ASN A 214 16.47 -3.84 0.79
C ASN A 214 16.60 -4.03 -0.73
N ARG A 215 15.95 -5.07 -1.26
CA ARG A 215 15.94 -5.47 -2.67
C ARG A 215 15.37 -4.38 -3.57
N VAL A 216 14.34 -3.68 -3.10
CA VAL A 216 13.74 -2.56 -3.86
C VAL A 216 14.75 -1.42 -3.97
N ALA A 217 15.44 -1.08 -2.87
CA ALA A 217 16.51 -0.08 -2.92
C ALA A 217 17.67 -0.53 -3.83
N LYS A 218 18.03 -1.81 -3.83
CA LYS A 218 19.04 -2.35 -4.76
C LYS A 218 18.65 -2.15 -6.23
N ALA A 219 17.36 -2.29 -6.55
CA ALA A 219 16.87 -2.02 -7.91
C ALA A 219 16.99 -0.54 -8.33
N ALA A 220 17.28 0.38 -7.41
CA ALA A 220 17.62 1.76 -7.77
C ALA A 220 19.00 1.86 -8.45
N GLU A 221 19.89 0.87 -8.29
CA GLU A 221 21.17 0.80 -9.01
C GLU A 221 20.97 0.71 -10.53
N ASP A 222 19.88 0.06 -10.96
CA ASP A 222 19.47 0.00 -12.37
C ASP A 222 18.95 1.36 -12.89
N GLY A 223 18.75 2.32 -11.98
CA GLY A 223 18.33 3.69 -12.26
C GLY A 223 16.85 3.86 -12.57
N VAL A 224 16.43 5.13 -12.66
CA VAL A 224 15.10 5.50 -13.14
C VAL A 224 15.13 5.43 -14.67
N SER A 225 14.35 4.51 -15.23
CA SER A 225 14.14 4.36 -16.66
C SER A 225 13.54 5.62 -17.30
N ARG A 226 13.73 5.78 -18.61
CA ARG A 226 13.11 6.86 -19.40
C ARG A 226 11.60 6.93 -19.10
N GLY A 227 11.14 8.11 -18.66
CA GLY A 227 9.74 8.35 -18.31
C GLY A 227 9.41 8.27 -16.82
N GLY A 228 10.40 8.44 -15.92
CA GLY A 228 10.15 8.53 -14.47
C GLY A 228 9.77 7.20 -13.81
N LYS A 229 10.04 6.07 -14.48
CA LYS A 229 9.73 4.72 -13.99
C LYS A 229 10.94 4.11 -13.30
N GLY A 230 10.71 3.32 -12.26
CA GLY A 230 11.77 2.68 -11.49
C GLY A 230 11.88 3.26 -10.09
N VAL A 231 12.98 2.95 -9.41
CA VAL A 231 13.17 3.27 -7.99
C VAL A 231 13.99 4.54 -7.84
N SER A 232 13.47 5.52 -7.10
CA SER A 232 14.18 6.70 -6.64
C SER A 232 14.46 6.55 -5.14
N ILE A 233 15.69 6.83 -4.72
CA ILE A 233 16.05 6.86 -3.29
C ILE A 233 16.32 8.32 -2.92
N GLU A 234 15.66 8.79 -1.86
CA GLU A 234 15.84 10.14 -1.34
C GLU A 234 16.07 10.13 0.17
N THR A 235 16.71 11.17 0.68
CA THR A 235 16.90 11.35 2.12
C THR A 235 15.72 12.11 2.70
N MET A 236 15.18 11.62 3.82
CA MET A 236 14.21 12.39 4.61
C MET A 236 14.89 13.62 5.22
N VAL A 237 14.29 14.79 5.02
CA VAL A 237 14.94 16.07 5.39
C VAL A 237 14.67 16.43 6.84
N ASP A 238 13.42 16.22 7.28
CA ASP A 238 12.91 16.59 8.60
C ASP A 238 12.06 15.44 9.18
N GLY A 239 12.45 14.20 8.87
CA GLY A 239 11.79 12.96 9.29
C GLY A 239 10.48 12.70 8.57
N ILE A 240 9.80 11.59 8.94
CA ILE A 240 8.56 11.11 8.30
C ILE A 240 7.41 12.13 8.40
N ARG A 241 7.39 12.98 9.44
CA ARG A 241 6.35 14.01 9.65
C ARG A 241 6.74 15.38 9.12
N GLY A 242 7.98 15.47 8.67
CA GLY A 242 8.56 16.65 8.12
C GLY A 242 7.72 17.28 7.01
N GLU A 243 7.61 18.60 7.03
CA GLU A 243 7.00 19.34 5.93
C GLU A 243 7.87 19.26 4.68
N LYS A 244 9.20 19.27 4.84
CA LYS A 244 10.11 19.16 3.71
C LYS A 244 10.08 17.76 3.11
N THR A 245 10.09 16.71 3.94
CA THR A 245 9.91 15.32 3.48
C THR A 245 8.62 15.16 2.68
N ARG A 246 7.50 15.70 3.16
CA ARG A 246 6.22 15.70 2.43
C ARG A 246 6.28 16.45 1.11
N THR A 247 6.95 17.59 1.09
CA THR A 247 7.17 18.39 -0.11
C THR A 247 8.01 17.64 -1.13
N GLU A 248 9.01 16.87 -0.70
CA GLU A 248 9.79 16.02 -1.61
C GLU A 248 8.95 14.90 -2.21
N VAL A 249 8.03 14.29 -1.43
CA VAL A 249 7.06 13.34 -2.00
C VAL A 249 6.16 14.00 -3.05
N GLU A 250 5.66 15.21 -2.79
CA GLU A 250 4.90 15.99 -3.78
C GLU A 250 5.71 16.23 -5.05
N ARG A 251 6.95 16.72 -4.91
CA ARG A 251 7.86 16.97 -6.04
C ARG A 251 8.17 15.71 -6.82
N TRP A 252 8.37 14.59 -6.14
CA TRP A 252 8.56 13.30 -6.79
C TRP A 252 7.33 12.92 -7.61
N MET A 253 6.11 13.07 -7.07
CA MET A 253 4.88 12.81 -7.80
C MET A 253 4.75 13.72 -9.04
N ASP A 254 5.07 15.01 -8.92
CA ASP A 254 5.08 15.96 -10.04
C ASP A 254 6.06 15.53 -11.15
N ARG A 255 7.27 15.05 -10.77
CA ARG A 255 8.27 14.53 -11.73
C ARG A 255 7.80 13.25 -12.43
N CYS A 256 6.97 12.45 -11.77
CA CYS A 256 6.33 11.27 -12.36
C CYS A 256 5.09 11.60 -13.19
N GLY A 257 4.62 12.86 -13.17
CA GLY A 257 3.49 13.34 -13.97
C GLY A 257 2.12 13.11 -13.35
N TYR A 258 2.03 13.03 -12.01
CA TYR A 258 0.76 12.89 -11.28
C TYR A 258 0.15 14.22 -10.87
#